data_AF-A0A0C3Q123-F1
#
_entry.id   AF-A0A0C3Q123-F1
#
_cell.length_a   1.000
_cell.length_b   1.000
_cell.length_c   1.000
_cell.angle_alpha   90.00
_cell.angle_beta   90.00
_cell.angle_gamma   90.00
#
_symmetry.space_group_name_H-M   'P 1'
#
loop_
_entity.id
_entity.type
_entity.pdbx_description
1 polymer ?
#
loop_
_entity_poly.entity_id
_entity_poly.type
_entity_poly.pdbx_seq_one_letter_code
_entity_poly.pdbx_strand_id
1 'polypeptide(L)'
;MEEGMYFPFLENKLGAGAMSENIEGHEHFKEQLEHLDSLVAKLRADQSTWNITEFRKAVFDLLSVLRDHLAEEIDTLRASKLKDHFTIAELQAFESGLEAQIKSKSSLTKSLQFLYVNGDAVHAPWFPEVPGVVVFLTKYVLWSVHSDWWEFGSCDRNMVVKPQFAAYEPKREDELMMTTA
;
A
#
# COMPACT_ATOMS: atom_id res chain seq x y z
N MET A 1 0.76 -6.57 10.23
CA MET A 1 1.72 -7.44 9.52
C MET A 1 3.12 -6.98 9.86
N GLU A 2 3.41 -5.69 9.78
CA GLU A 2 4.72 -5.17 10.21
C GLU A 2 5.03 -5.47 11.68
N GLU A 3 4.21 -5.01 12.61
CA GLU A 3 4.48 -5.15 14.06
C GLU A 3 4.63 -6.60 14.54
N GLY A 4 3.95 -7.55 13.89
CA GLY A 4 3.96 -8.96 14.28
C GLY A 4 5.06 -9.80 13.62
N MET A 5 5.69 -9.30 12.55
CA MET A 5 6.66 -10.08 11.76
C MET A 5 7.85 -9.24 11.28
N TYR A 6 7.57 -8.12 10.59
CA TYR A 6 8.60 -7.30 9.95
C TYR A 6 9.45 -6.54 10.96
N PHE A 7 8.81 -5.83 11.90
CA PHE A 7 9.53 -5.03 12.90
C PHE A 7 10.39 -5.91 13.82
N PRO A 8 9.90 -7.04 14.38
CA PRO A 8 10.75 -7.92 15.18
C PRO A 8 11.96 -8.47 14.42
N PHE A 9 11.79 -8.79 13.12
CA PHE A 9 12.89 -9.25 12.27
C PHE A 9 13.97 -8.16 12.09
N LEU A 10 13.56 -6.90 11.89
CA LEU A 10 14.46 -5.77 11.77
C LEU A 10 15.19 -5.47 13.09
N GLU A 11 14.45 -5.37 14.20
CA GLU A 11 15.02 -5.06 15.52
C GLU A 11 16.05 -6.09 15.98
N ASN A 12 15.90 -7.36 15.56
CA ASN A 12 16.87 -8.41 15.87
C ASN A 12 18.29 -8.09 15.38
N LYS A 13 18.46 -7.22 14.38
CA LYS A 13 19.78 -6.77 13.89
C LYS A 13 20.05 -5.27 13.98
N LEU A 14 19.00 -4.45 13.97
CA LEU A 14 19.13 -3.00 14.12
C LEU A 14 19.23 -2.56 15.58
N GLY A 15 18.82 -3.43 16.51
CA GLY A 15 18.77 -3.15 17.95
C GLY A 15 17.34 -2.99 18.44
N ALA A 16 17.14 -3.28 19.72
CA ALA A 16 15.84 -3.15 20.38
C ALA A 16 15.36 -1.69 20.32
N GLY A 17 14.10 -1.49 19.95
CA GLY A 17 13.49 -0.18 19.82
C GLY A 17 13.77 0.53 18.50
N ALA A 18 14.54 -0.07 17.57
CA ALA A 18 14.80 0.53 16.26
C ALA A 18 13.51 0.81 15.47
N MET A 19 12.41 0.10 15.74
CA MET A 19 11.11 0.30 15.07
C MET A 19 10.09 1.04 15.95
N SER A 20 10.48 1.59 17.10
CA SER A 20 9.55 2.22 18.04
C SER A 20 8.84 3.44 17.44
N GLU A 21 9.54 4.24 16.64
CA GLU A 21 8.94 5.39 15.93
C GLU A 21 7.87 4.94 14.92
N ASN A 22 8.10 3.84 14.19
CA ASN A 22 7.09 3.29 13.27
C ASN A 22 5.85 2.77 14.03
N ILE A 23 6.05 2.17 15.21
CA ILE A 23 4.94 1.71 16.07
C ILE A 23 4.13 2.91 16.58
N GLU A 24 4.81 3.98 17.00
CA GLU A 24 4.13 5.22 17.41
C GLU A 24 3.37 5.86 16.25
N GLY A 25 3.95 5.87 15.05
CA GLY A 25 3.28 6.30 13.82
C GLY A 25 2.02 5.51 13.49
N HIS A 26 2.03 4.18 13.70
CA HIS A 26 0.84 3.33 13.57
C HIS A 26 -0.28 3.72 14.54
N GLU A 27 0.06 3.98 15.81
CA GLU A 27 -0.93 4.45 16.78
C GLU A 27 -1.46 5.86 16.43
N HIS A 28 -0.65 6.70 15.77
CA HIS A 28 -1.04 8.06 15.41
C HIS A 28 -2.15 8.14 14.36
N PHE A 29 -2.20 7.23 13.38
CA PHE A 29 -3.27 7.22 12.36
C PHE A 29 -4.45 6.30 12.70
N LYS A 30 -4.34 5.50 13.76
CA LYS A 30 -5.34 4.49 14.13
C LYS A 30 -6.70 5.09 14.45
N GLU A 31 -6.74 6.19 15.20
CA GLU A 31 -7.99 6.87 15.56
C GLU A 31 -8.72 7.39 14.30
N GLN A 32 -7.99 7.98 13.36
CA GLN A 32 -8.56 8.51 12.11
C GLN A 32 -9.05 7.38 11.21
N LEU A 33 -8.33 6.25 11.19
CA LEU A 33 -8.75 5.05 10.48
C LEU A 33 -10.04 4.46 11.06
N GLU A 34 -10.12 4.32 12.40
CA GLU A 34 -11.32 3.86 13.11
C GLU A 34 -12.50 4.80 12.88
N HIS A 35 -12.25 6.12 12.87
CA HIS A 35 -13.28 7.11 12.57
C HIS A 35 -13.83 6.91 11.14
N LEU A 36 -12.95 6.78 10.14
CA LEU A 36 -13.35 6.52 8.76
C LEU A 36 -14.15 5.21 8.63
N ASP A 37 -13.69 4.12 9.26
CA ASP A 37 -14.40 2.84 9.27
C ASP A 37 -15.81 2.99 9.89
N SER A 38 -15.93 3.76 10.97
CA SER A 38 -17.23 4.02 11.60
C SER A 38 -18.20 4.75 10.66
N LEU A 39 -17.71 5.68 9.82
CA LEU A 39 -18.54 6.36 8.82
C LEU A 39 -18.97 5.41 7.70
N VAL A 40 -18.07 4.53 7.25
CA VAL A 40 -18.41 3.47 6.27
C VAL A 40 -19.46 2.53 6.86
N ALA A 41 -19.32 2.12 8.12
CA ALA A 41 -20.29 1.27 8.80
C ALA A 41 -21.67 1.92 8.91
N LYS A 42 -21.74 3.21 9.28
CA LYS A 42 -22.98 4.00 9.31
C LYS A 42 -23.63 4.08 7.92
N LEU A 43 -22.86 4.41 6.89
CA LEU A 43 -23.35 4.47 5.50
C LEU A 43 -23.96 3.13 5.05
N ARG A 44 -23.31 2.02 5.40
CA ARG A 44 -23.79 0.66 5.07
C ARG A 44 -25.07 0.30 5.82
N ALA A 45 -25.24 0.80 7.04
CA ALA A 45 -26.42 0.54 7.86
C ALA A 45 -27.62 1.40 7.43
N ASP A 46 -27.40 2.68 7.15
CA ASP A 46 -28.42 3.63 6.73
C ASP A 46 -27.82 4.78 5.90
N GLN A 47 -28.13 4.78 4.60
CA GLN A 47 -27.63 5.81 3.67
C GLN A 47 -28.12 7.22 3.99
N SER A 48 -29.25 7.37 4.71
CA SER A 48 -29.76 8.69 5.10
C SER A 48 -28.88 9.39 6.13
N THR A 49 -28.00 8.63 6.82
CA THR A 49 -27.01 9.16 7.76
C THR A 49 -25.76 9.71 7.07
N TRP A 50 -25.67 9.58 5.74
CA TRP A 50 -24.48 9.96 5.00
C TRP A 50 -24.26 11.47 4.99
N ASN A 51 -23.09 11.88 5.49
CA ASN A 51 -22.60 13.24 5.39
C ASN A 51 -21.32 13.29 4.55
N ILE A 52 -21.45 13.73 3.29
CA ILE A 52 -20.33 13.83 2.34
C ILE A 52 -19.20 14.73 2.85
N THR A 53 -19.53 15.79 3.59
CA THR A 53 -18.55 16.74 4.11
C THR A 53 -17.72 16.09 5.22
N GLU A 54 -18.38 15.40 6.14
CA GLU A 54 -17.72 14.65 7.22
C GLU A 54 -16.86 13.52 6.67
N PHE A 55 -17.38 12.74 5.72
CA PHE A 55 -16.63 11.63 5.13
C PHE A 55 -15.39 12.10 4.39
N ARG A 56 -15.50 13.15 3.56
CA ARG A 56 -14.34 13.73 2.87
C ARG A 56 -13.31 14.24 3.87
N LYS A 57 -13.75 14.90 4.94
CA LYS A 57 -12.86 15.37 5.99
C LYS A 57 -12.10 14.20 6.62
N ALA A 58 -12.80 13.13 7.00
CA ALA A 58 -12.20 11.92 7.57
C ALA A 58 -11.13 11.30 6.65
N VAL A 59 -11.40 11.24 5.34
CA VAL A 59 -10.41 10.77 4.34
C VAL A 59 -9.18 11.67 4.34
N PHE A 60 -9.34 13.00 4.27
CA PHE A 60 -8.19 13.91 4.23
C PHE A 60 -7.40 13.94 5.55
N ASP A 61 -8.09 13.86 6.69
CA ASP A 61 -7.44 13.80 8.00
C ASP A 61 -6.56 12.54 8.11
N LEU A 62 -7.09 11.38 7.71
CA LEU A 62 -6.32 10.12 7.66
C LEU A 62 -5.15 10.20 6.68
N LEU A 63 -5.39 10.69 5.45
CA LEU A 63 -4.35 10.75 4.43
C LEU A 63 -3.20 11.69 4.81
N SER A 64 -3.45 12.74 5.58
CA SER A 64 -2.40 13.64 6.06
C SER A 64 -1.42 12.89 6.94
N VAL A 65 -1.90 12.26 8.02
CA VAL A 65 -1.04 11.54 8.98
C VAL A 65 -0.43 10.28 8.39
N LEU A 66 -1.17 9.56 7.54
CA LEU A 66 -0.67 8.34 6.91
C LEU A 66 0.47 8.64 5.94
N ARG A 67 0.40 9.76 5.20
CA ARG A 67 1.47 10.16 4.28
C ARG A 67 2.76 10.46 5.02
N ASP A 68 2.68 11.16 6.15
CA ASP A 68 3.85 11.52 6.93
C ASP A 68 4.52 10.25 7.48
N HIS A 69 3.74 9.34 8.07
CA HIS A 69 4.22 8.02 8.53
C HIS A 69 4.90 7.23 7.40
N LEU A 70 4.25 7.12 6.23
CA LEU A 70 4.83 6.41 5.08
C LEU A 70 6.15 7.03 4.61
N ALA A 71 6.30 8.35 4.69
CA ALA A 71 7.53 9.03 4.31
C ALA A 71 8.66 8.79 5.33
N GLU A 72 8.34 8.82 6.63
CA GLU A 72 9.27 8.53 7.71
C GLU A 72 9.76 7.08 7.66
N GLU A 73 8.87 6.14 7.37
CA GLU A 73 9.19 4.72 7.30
C GLU A 73 10.19 4.40 6.16
N ILE A 74 10.18 5.15 5.05
CA ILE A 74 11.18 5.01 3.97
C ILE A 74 12.59 5.19 4.50
N ASP A 75 12.81 6.18 5.38
CA ASP A 75 14.13 6.42 5.95
C ASP A 75 14.55 5.31 6.89
N THR A 76 13.61 4.70 7.62
CA THR A 76 13.87 3.56 8.49
C THR A 76 14.20 2.29 7.70
N LEU A 77 13.49 2.06 6.58
CA LEU A 77 13.65 0.89 5.71
C LEU A 77 14.62 1.09 4.56
N ARG A 78 15.37 2.19 4.56
CA ARG A 78 16.24 2.55 3.44
C ARG A 78 17.28 1.48 3.18
N ALA A 79 17.43 1.09 1.90
CA ALA A 79 18.38 0.05 1.51
C ALA A 79 19.82 0.32 1.98
N SER A 80 20.22 1.60 2.05
CA SER A 80 21.52 2.00 2.57
C SER A 80 21.73 1.67 4.04
N LYS A 81 20.67 1.66 4.87
CA LYS A 81 20.73 1.24 6.27
C LYS A 81 20.65 -0.28 6.38
N LEU A 82 19.75 -0.90 5.63
CA LEU A 82 19.53 -2.35 5.72
C LEU A 82 20.77 -3.15 5.30
N LYS A 83 21.49 -2.72 4.25
CA LYS A 83 22.70 -3.42 3.76
C LYS A 83 23.85 -3.49 4.78
N ASP A 84 23.85 -2.59 5.77
CA ASP A 84 24.89 -2.56 6.80
C ASP A 84 24.67 -3.65 7.86
N HIS A 85 23.45 -4.20 7.95
CA HIS A 85 23.04 -5.18 8.97
C HIS A 85 22.56 -6.51 8.37
N PHE A 86 22.06 -6.51 7.14
CA PHE A 86 21.47 -7.66 6.48
C PHE A 86 22.16 -8.00 5.17
N THR A 87 22.30 -9.30 4.91
CA THR A 87 22.62 -9.80 3.57
C THR A 87 21.34 -9.88 2.73
N ILE A 88 21.48 -9.80 1.40
CA ILE A 88 20.35 -9.96 0.48
C ILE A 88 19.66 -11.33 0.67
N ALA A 89 20.44 -12.39 0.90
CA ALA A 89 19.88 -13.73 1.11
C ALA A 89 18.99 -13.83 2.35
N GLU A 90 19.33 -13.11 3.44
CA GLU A 90 18.50 -13.07 4.64
C GLU A 90 17.18 -12.33 4.41
N LEU A 91 17.22 -11.20 3.71
CA LEU A 91 16.02 -10.44 3.34
C LEU A 91 15.10 -11.28 2.45
N GLN A 92 15.65 -11.92 1.42
CA GLN A 92 14.89 -12.80 0.52
C GLN A 92 14.26 -14.00 1.25
N ALA A 93 14.99 -14.61 2.19
CA ALA A 93 14.47 -15.73 2.98
C ALA A 93 13.29 -15.29 3.85
N PHE A 94 13.40 -14.11 4.48
CA PHE A 94 12.31 -13.54 5.27
C PHE A 94 11.11 -13.14 4.39
N GLU A 95 11.34 -12.46 3.28
CA GLU A 95 10.29 -12.07 2.31
C GLU A 95 9.54 -13.28 1.77
N SER A 96 10.22 -14.38 1.48
CA SER A 96 9.56 -15.62 1.03
C SER A 96 8.57 -16.17 2.06
N GLY A 97 8.92 -16.09 3.35
CA GLY A 97 8.01 -16.46 4.45
C GLY A 97 6.82 -15.51 4.59
N LEU A 98 7.07 -14.21 4.44
CA LEU A 98 6.04 -13.17 4.45
C LEU A 98 5.07 -13.32 3.27
N GLU A 99 5.60 -13.60 2.08
CA GLU A 99 4.84 -13.80 0.86
C GLU A 99 3.84 -14.96 1.02
N ALA A 100 4.26 -16.07 1.64
CA ALA A 100 3.37 -17.19 1.94
C ALA A 100 2.21 -16.78 2.86
N GLN A 101 2.48 -15.94 3.88
CA GLN A 101 1.44 -15.42 4.78
C GLN A 101 0.48 -14.47 4.04
N ILE A 102 1.00 -13.56 3.22
CA ILE A 102 0.19 -12.65 2.39
C ILE A 102 -0.70 -13.45 1.45
N LYS A 103 -0.15 -14.42 0.72
CA LYS A 103 -0.90 -15.31 -0.18
C LYS A 103 -2.01 -16.05 0.56
N SER A 104 -1.77 -16.52 1.78
CA SER A 104 -2.77 -17.27 2.56
C SER A 104 -3.99 -16.43 2.97
N LYS A 105 -3.82 -15.10 3.06
CA LYS A 105 -4.87 -14.14 3.44
C LYS A 105 -5.45 -13.38 2.24
N SER A 106 -4.87 -13.55 1.06
CA SER A 106 -5.24 -12.81 -0.15
C SER A 106 -6.41 -13.47 -0.88
N SER A 107 -7.28 -12.63 -1.44
CA SER A 107 -8.36 -13.06 -2.32
C SER A 107 -7.99 -12.85 -3.79
N LEU A 108 -8.10 -13.91 -4.59
CA LEU A 108 -7.86 -13.83 -6.04
C LEU A 108 -8.89 -12.97 -6.79
N THR A 109 -10.06 -12.70 -6.18
CA THR A 109 -11.14 -11.91 -6.79
C THR A 109 -11.27 -10.50 -6.21
N LYS A 110 -10.50 -10.17 -5.17
CA LYS A 110 -10.51 -8.84 -4.54
C LYS A 110 -9.12 -8.26 -4.39
N SER A 111 -8.21 -8.94 -3.69
CA SER A 111 -6.90 -8.42 -3.33
C SER A 111 -6.04 -8.14 -4.56
N LEU A 112 -6.04 -9.07 -5.53
CA LEU A 112 -5.19 -8.93 -6.71
C LEU A 112 -5.69 -7.85 -7.69
N GLN A 113 -7.02 -7.73 -7.85
CA GLN A 113 -7.64 -6.67 -8.63
C GLN A 113 -7.45 -5.31 -7.96
N PHE A 114 -7.59 -5.24 -6.63
CA PHE A 114 -7.32 -4.03 -5.85
C PHE A 114 -5.88 -3.53 -6.06
N LEU A 115 -4.92 -4.45 -6.12
CA LEU A 115 -3.52 -4.14 -6.41
C LEU A 115 -3.36 -3.63 -7.85
N TYR A 116 -4.07 -4.19 -8.83
CA TYR A 116 -3.98 -3.76 -10.22
C TYR A 116 -4.62 -2.38 -10.45
N VAL A 117 -5.80 -2.13 -9.87
CA VAL A 117 -6.53 -0.86 -10.04
C VAL A 117 -5.86 0.30 -9.31
N ASN A 118 -4.83 0.05 -8.48
CA ASN A 118 -4.06 1.09 -7.78
C ASN A 118 -2.55 0.98 -8.04
N GLY A 119 -2.12 0.01 -8.83
CA GLY A 119 -0.72 -0.26 -9.11
C GLY A 119 -0.28 0.54 -10.34
N ASP A 120 0.84 1.22 -10.22
CA ASP A 120 1.41 2.02 -11.30
C ASP A 120 2.55 1.26 -12.00
N ALA A 121 2.29 0.81 -13.23
CA ALA A 121 3.29 0.10 -14.04
C ALA A 121 4.41 1.01 -14.57
N VAL A 122 4.30 2.34 -14.47
CA VAL A 122 5.37 3.28 -14.85
C VAL A 122 6.46 3.31 -13.79
N HIS A 123 6.07 3.39 -12.52
CA HIS A 123 7.01 3.52 -11.39
C HIS A 123 7.36 2.18 -10.73
N ALA A 124 6.48 1.20 -10.80
CA ALA A 124 6.69 -0.13 -10.23
C ALA A 124 6.30 -1.25 -11.23
N PRO A 125 6.92 -1.31 -12.44
CA PRO A 125 6.59 -2.31 -13.46
C PRO A 125 6.82 -3.77 -13.01
N TRP A 126 7.67 -3.95 -11.99
CA TRP A 126 8.01 -5.24 -11.42
C TRP A 126 6.98 -5.72 -10.37
N PHE A 127 6.14 -4.83 -9.84
CA PHE A 127 5.19 -5.15 -8.77
C PHE A 127 3.75 -5.21 -9.30
N PRO A 128 2.93 -6.21 -8.90
CA PRO A 128 3.30 -7.34 -8.07
C PRO A 128 3.97 -8.44 -8.90
N GLU A 129 4.96 -9.12 -8.34
CA GLU A 129 5.60 -10.28 -8.97
C GLU A 129 4.66 -11.49 -8.93
N VAL A 130 3.77 -11.59 -9.92
CA VAL A 130 2.80 -12.69 -10.02
C VAL A 130 3.04 -13.56 -11.25
N PRO A 131 2.82 -14.89 -11.17
CA PRO A 131 2.96 -15.78 -12.32
C PRO A 131 2.05 -15.36 -13.48
N GLY A 132 2.53 -15.46 -14.72
CA GLY A 132 1.81 -14.98 -15.91
C GLY A 132 0.41 -15.59 -16.11
N VAL A 133 0.19 -16.83 -15.69
CA VAL A 133 -1.15 -17.44 -15.70
C VAL A 133 -2.12 -16.73 -14.75
N VAL A 134 -1.64 -16.29 -13.58
CA VAL A 134 -2.43 -15.53 -12.61
C VAL A 134 -2.72 -14.14 -13.15
N VAL A 135 -1.72 -13.48 -13.77
CA VAL A 135 -1.91 -12.20 -14.49
C VAL A 135 -3.03 -12.31 -15.51
N PHE A 136 -3.01 -13.35 -16.34
CA PHE A 136 -4.04 -13.57 -17.35
C PHE A 136 -5.43 -13.72 -16.72
N LEU A 137 -5.56 -14.56 -15.69
CA LEU A 137 -6.84 -14.75 -15.00
C LEU A 137 -7.34 -13.44 -14.37
N THR A 138 -6.48 -12.66 -13.72
CA THR A 138 -6.83 -11.37 -13.12
C THR A 138 -7.35 -10.38 -14.16
N LYS A 139 -6.62 -10.20 -15.27
CA LYS A 139 -6.93 -9.18 -16.28
C LYS A 139 -8.15 -9.50 -17.13
N TYR A 140 -8.38 -10.79 -17.43
CA TYR A 140 -9.33 -11.19 -18.46
C TYR A 140 -10.51 -11.99 -17.94
N VAL A 141 -10.34 -12.77 -16.88
CA VAL A 141 -11.40 -13.64 -16.35
C VAL A 141 -12.06 -13.00 -15.14
N LEU A 142 -11.24 -12.59 -14.16
CA LEU A 142 -11.72 -12.12 -12.87
C LEU A 142 -12.01 -10.62 -12.85
N TRP A 143 -11.57 -9.85 -13.85
CA TRP A 143 -11.79 -8.41 -13.90
C TRP A 143 -13.27 -8.01 -13.90
N SER A 144 -14.13 -8.83 -14.50
CA SER A 144 -15.57 -8.59 -14.52
C SER A 144 -16.22 -8.77 -13.14
N VAL A 145 -15.59 -9.56 -12.26
CA VAL A 145 -16.02 -9.76 -10.88
C VAL A 145 -15.73 -8.49 -10.08
N HIS A 146 -16.76 -7.91 -9.45
CA HIS A 146 -16.68 -6.61 -8.77
C HIS A 146 -16.23 -5.45 -9.68
N SER A 147 -16.54 -5.53 -10.99
CA SER A 147 -16.13 -4.50 -11.97
C SER A 147 -16.62 -3.09 -11.63
N ASP A 148 -17.75 -2.99 -10.93
CA ASP A 148 -18.27 -1.75 -10.35
C ASP A 148 -17.34 -1.14 -9.30
N TRP A 149 -16.51 -1.92 -8.62
CA TRP A 149 -15.56 -1.40 -7.62
C TRP A 149 -14.29 -0.84 -8.26
N TRP A 150 -13.89 -1.40 -9.40
CA TRP A 150 -12.65 -1.05 -10.10
C TRP A 150 -12.69 0.33 -10.75
N GLU A 151 -13.87 0.92 -10.94
CA GLU A 151 -14.00 2.27 -11.48
C GLU A 151 -13.31 3.32 -10.60
N PHE A 152 -13.29 3.08 -9.28
CA PHE A 152 -12.74 4.01 -8.27
C PHE A 152 -11.22 3.93 -8.09
N GLY A 153 -10.54 2.94 -8.67
CA GLY A 153 -9.07 2.84 -8.58
C GLY A 153 -8.35 3.86 -9.46
N SER A 154 -7.10 4.16 -9.14
CA SER A 154 -6.24 5.10 -9.88
C SER A 154 -5.80 4.61 -11.26
N CYS A 155 -5.76 3.29 -11.47
CA CYS A 155 -5.24 2.63 -12.66
C CYS A 155 -6.25 1.69 -13.31
N ASP A 156 -6.04 1.36 -14.58
CA ASP A 156 -6.83 0.36 -15.31
C ASP A 156 -6.33 -1.08 -15.07
N ARG A 157 -6.93 -2.07 -15.75
CA ARG A 157 -6.52 -3.48 -15.66
C ARG A 157 -5.10 -3.77 -16.14
N ASN A 158 -4.48 -2.83 -16.83
CA ASN A 158 -3.11 -2.91 -17.29
C ASN A 158 -2.16 -2.12 -16.40
N MET A 159 -2.63 -1.64 -15.24
CA MET A 159 -1.85 -0.83 -14.32
C MET A 159 -1.38 0.49 -14.95
N VAL A 160 -2.17 1.00 -15.92
CA VAL A 160 -1.96 2.31 -16.53
C VAL A 160 -2.81 3.33 -15.77
N VAL A 161 -2.19 4.43 -15.33
CA VAL A 161 -2.87 5.53 -14.63
C VAL A 161 -4.02 6.05 -15.51
N LYS A 162 -5.22 6.14 -14.93
CA LYS A 162 -6.40 6.62 -15.67
C LYS A 162 -6.25 8.14 -15.94
N PRO A 163 -6.78 8.66 -17.06
CA PRO A 163 -6.58 10.06 -17.46
C PRO A 163 -6.93 11.11 -16.38
N GLN A 164 -7.97 10.86 -15.58
CA GLN A 164 -8.37 11.76 -14.50
C GLN A 164 -7.35 11.87 -13.34
N PHE A 165 -6.41 10.94 -13.25
CA PHE A 165 -5.36 10.91 -12.23
C PHE A 165 -3.97 11.27 -12.76
N ALA A 166 -3.81 11.49 -14.07
CA ALA A 166 -2.52 11.77 -14.70
C ALA A 166 -1.79 12.98 -14.09
N ALA A 167 -2.51 13.98 -13.60
CA ALA A 167 -1.89 15.15 -12.95
C ALA A 167 -1.23 14.83 -11.58
N TYR A 168 -1.53 13.67 -11.00
CA TYR A 168 -1.00 13.21 -9.72
C TYR A 168 0.01 12.07 -9.87
N GLU A 169 0.33 11.67 -11.10
CA GLU A 169 1.37 10.67 -11.36
C GLU A 169 2.71 11.22 -10.83
N PRO A 170 3.38 10.51 -9.91
CA PRO A 170 4.67 10.95 -9.40
C PRO A 170 5.67 11.03 -10.55
N LYS A 171 6.69 11.89 -10.41
CA LYS A 171 7.84 11.86 -11.32
C LYS A 171 8.84 10.83 -10.82
N ARG A 172 9.59 10.21 -11.73
CA ARG A 172 10.67 9.32 -11.31
C ARG A 172 11.77 10.10 -10.59
N GLU A 173 12.41 9.46 -9.62
CA GLU A 173 13.45 10.11 -8.80
C GLU A 173 14.63 10.61 -9.66
N ASP A 174 15.01 9.87 -10.70
CA ASP A 174 16.05 10.26 -11.66
C ASP A 174 15.66 11.50 -12.48
N GLU A 175 14.38 11.66 -12.84
CA GLU A 175 13.86 12.87 -13.50
C GLU A 175 13.89 14.08 -12.57
N LEU A 176 13.61 13.89 -11.28
CA LEU A 176 13.66 14.95 -10.28
C LEU A 176 15.11 15.43 -10.05
N MET A 177 16.06 14.50 -9.99
CA MET A 177 17.50 14.79 -9.82
C MET A 177 18.12 15.54 -11.01
N MET A 178 17.55 15.43 -12.23
CA MET A 178 18.03 16.19 -13.40
C MET A 178 17.47 17.62 -13.48
N THR A 179 16.42 17.94 -12.72
CA THR A 179 15.80 19.28 -12.72
C THR A 179 16.37 20.23 -11.68
N THR A 180 17.30 19.75 -10.84
CA THR A 180 17.94 20.50 -9.74
C THR A 180 19.40 20.85 -10.01
N ALA A 181 19.87 20.73 -11.26
CA ALA A 181 21.22 21.08 -11.71
C ALA A 181 21.27 22.37 -12.54
#